data_AF-A0A2P7ALC6-F1
#
_entry.id   AF-A0A2P7ALC6-F1
#
_cell.length_a   1.000
_cell.length_b   1.000
_cell.length_c   1.000
_cell.angle_alpha   90.00
_cell.angle_beta   90.00
_cell.angle_gamma   90.00
#
_symmetry.space_group_name_H-M   'P 1'
#
loop_
_entity.id
_entity.type
_entity.pdbx_description
1 polymer ?
#
loop_
_entity_poly.entity_id
_entity_poly.type
_entity_poly.pdbx_seq_one_letter_code
_entity_poly.pdbx_strand_id
1 'polypeptide(L)'
;MSTDGFATIIGSINTPLALAALSLLIIGSILYVAAKDGRERPILVRYGFGVSALFGLLAIGGFMADSYMNEVFLVEGNVTDETGRSIEGAVVDIVGLGRSISLSDGTFIVPMSRKKVQSVYNVRVRKAGFEDWTGPISGPYPKFIEINTPARQFTQKDVHITSDGMVSVYLGVGEFLTGVQALNNTSRAESFQTLAMRLTSPSDKIIELSPDAILNSSNGTDPFTTLTVGPLSELSQRIIWRDDAAISNAKMVARDSGLLAGPKTCIPGRGAVEKDLAIEKFFDQNFFWEEGVWKGAFTMTTDRAKVSKAFSFVLSKSQVASLHGSKLAYLQCRGLEHGNHYFSDAGAKSSLPVNFELVD
;
A
#
# COMPACT_ATOMS: atom_id res chain seq x y z
N MET A 1 8.53 65.17 15.80
CA MET A 1 7.55 64.11 16.18
C MET A 1 7.43 63.19 14.98
N SER A 2 7.79 61.91 15.13
CA SER A 2 7.92 60.96 14.03
C SER A 2 6.55 60.59 13.45
N THR A 3 6.46 60.60 12.12
CA THR A 3 5.30 60.18 11.32
C THR A 3 4.96 58.69 11.50
N ASP A 4 5.88 57.90 12.05
CA ASP A 4 5.73 56.45 12.24
C ASP A 4 4.75 56.09 13.36
N GLY A 5 4.62 56.93 14.40
CA GLY A 5 3.66 56.71 15.48
C GLY A 5 2.21 56.83 15.01
N PHE A 6 1.94 57.76 14.08
CA PHE A 6 0.60 57.99 13.55
C PHE A 6 0.16 56.87 12.58
N ALA A 7 1.09 56.38 11.75
CA ALA A 7 0.83 55.26 10.84
C ALA A 7 0.54 53.95 11.62
N THR A 8 1.22 53.73 12.74
CA THR A 8 1.03 52.54 13.59
C THR A 8 -0.32 52.56 14.32
N ILE A 9 -0.78 53.73 14.75
CA ILE A 9 -2.10 53.90 15.37
C ILE A 9 -3.22 53.70 14.34
N ILE A 10 -3.07 54.21 13.12
CA ILE A 10 -4.04 53.97 12.04
C ILE A 10 -4.10 52.48 11.68
N GLY A 11 -2.95 51.78 11.68
CA GLY A 11 -2.88 50.33 11.46
C GLY A 11 -3.49 49.46 12.57
N SER A 12 -3.69 50.00 13.78
CA SER A 12 -4.30 49.26 14.91
C SER A 12 -5.82 49.49 15.03
N ILE A 13 -6.40 50.39 14.25
CA ILE A 13 -7.84 50.70 14.25
C ILE A 13 -8.52 49.76 13.24
N ASN A 14 -8.60 48.48 13.59
CA ASN A 14 -9.26 47.46 12.77
C ASN A 14 -10.73 47.22 13.16
N THR A 15 -11.28 48.02 14.07
CA THR A 15 -12.67 47.88 14.51
C THR A 15 -13.46 49.16 14.25
N PRO A 16 -14.72 49.05 13.78
CA PRO A 16 -15.59 50.21 13.53
C PRO A 16 -15.77 51.10 14.77
N LEU A 17 -15.71 50.50 15.96
CA LEU A 17 -15.79 51.20 17.24
C LEU A 17 -14.61 52.15 17.46
N ALA A 18 -13.40 51.73 17.07
CA ALA A 18 -12.19 52.54 17.23
C ALA A 18 -12.15 53.71 16.22
N LEU A 19 -12.67 53.52 15.00
CA LEU A 19 -12.89 54.60 14.02
C LEU A 19 -13.90 55.64 14.52
N ALA A 20 -15.02 55.18 15.10
CA ALA A 20 -16.02 56.04 15.70
C ALA A 20 -15.43 56.84 16.87
N ALA A 21 -14.68 56.19 17.77
CA ALA A 21 -14.00 56.85 18.88
C ALA A 21 -12.99 57.90 18.41
N LEU A 22 -12.19 57.61 17.38
CA LEU A 22 -11.25 58.57 16.79
C LEU A 22 -11.99 59.79 16.20
N SER A 23 -13.10 59.57 15.49
CA SER A 23 -13.91 60.67 14.93
C SER A 23 -14.49 61.58 16.01
N LEU A 24 -14.97 61.01 17.12
CA LEU A 24 -15.45 61.77 18.28
C LEU A 24 -14.32 62.56 18.96
N LEU A 25 -13.12 61.99 19.03
CA LEU A 25 -11.94 62.64 19.60
C LEU A 25 -11.50 63.85 18.75
N ILE A 26 -11.52 63.71 17.42
CA ILE A 26 -11.22 64.80 16.48
C ILE A 26 -12.28 65.91 16.56
N ILE A 27 -13.57 65.57 16.54
CA ILE A 27 -14.65 66.57 16.70
C ILE A 27 -14.56 67.25 18.06
N GLY A 28 -14.38 66.47 19.13
CA GLY A 28 -14.27 66.97 20.50
C GLY A 28 -13.11 67.95 20.64
N SER A 29 -11.97 67.67 19.99
CA SER A 29 -10.82 68.57 19.96
C SER A 29 -11.11 69.88 19.21
N ILE A 30 -11.81 69.81 18.07
CA ILE A 30 -12.20 70.99 17.28
C ILE A 30 -13.22 71.86 18.05
N LEU A 31 -14.20 71.23 18.70
CA LEU A 31 -15.19 71.91 19.52
C LEU A 31 -14.56 72.56 20.77
N TYR A 32 -13.60 71.89 21.42
CA TYR A 32 -12.88 72.43 22.57
C TYR A 32 -12.09 73.70 22.21
N VAL A 33 -11.39 73.70 21.08
CA VAL A 33 -10.67 74.88 20.58
C VAL A 33 -11.64 76.00 20.21
N ALA A 34 -12.77 75.69 19.55
CA ALA A 34 -13.78 76.69 19.18
C ALA A 34 -14.49 77.31 20.40
N ALA A 35 -14.74 76.53 21.46
CA ALA A 35 -15.35 77.01 22.70
C ALA A 35 -14.42 77.94 23.50
N LYS A 36 -13.10 77.69 23.45
CA LYS A 36 -12.09 78.51 24.15
C LYS A 36 -11.97 79.93 23.57
N ASP A 37 -12.24 80.11 22.27
CA ASP A 37 -12.19 81.41 21.59
C ASP A 37 -13.48 82.24 21.70
N GLY A 38 -14.49 81.76 22.44
CA GLY A 38 -15.73 82.50 22.75
C GLY A 38 -16.61 82.83 21.55
N ARG A 39 -16.32 82.29 20.36
CA ARG A 39 -17.14 82.44 19.15
C ARG A 39 -17.82 81.12 18.85
N GLU A 40 -19.10 81.03 19.14
CA GLU A 40 -19.92 79.95 18.60
C GLU A 40 -19.83 79.99 17.06
N ARG A 41 -19.18 78.98 16.47
CA ARG A 41 -19.11 78.81 15.01
C ARG A 41 -20.07 77.70 14.62
N PRO A 42 -21.39 77.96 14.52
CA PRO A 42 -22.40 76.93 14.26
C PRO A 42 -22.16 76.18 12.95
N ILE A 43 -21.50 76.83 11.98
CA ILE A 43 -21.06 76.24 10.72
C ILE A 43 -20.08 75.07 10.94
N LEU A 44 -19.07 75.23 11.81
CA LEU A 44 -18.06 74.21 12.10
C LEU A 44 -18.69 73.01 12.84
N VAL A 45 -19.60 73.27 13.77
CA VAL A 45 -20.35 72.21 14.47
C VAL A 45 -21.22 71.42 13.48
N ARG A 46 -21.93 72.12 12.58
CA ARG A 46 -22.82 71.51 11.59
C ARG A 46 -22.05 70.66 10.56
N TYR A 47 -20.95 71.17 10.02
CA TYR A 47 -20.13 70.42 9.07
C TYR A 47 -19.30 69.31 9.74
N GLY A 48 -18.77 69.54 10.94
CA GLY A 48 -18.03 68.53 11.70
C GLY A 48 -18.92 67.34 12.11
N PHE A 49 -20.15 67.62 12.56
CA PHE A 49 -21.15 66.58 12.80
C PHE A 49 -21.51 65.83 11.51
N GLY A 50 -21.76 66.56 10.41
CA GLY A 50 -22.08 65.95 9.11
C GLY A 50 -20.99 65.02 8.58
N VAL A 51 -19.72 65.43 8.67
CA VAL A 51 -18.57 64.62 8.26
C VAL A 51 -18.43 63.37 9.11
N SER A 52 -18.58 63.47 10.43
CA SER A 52 -18.45 62.30 11.31
C SER A 52 -19.65 61.37 11.25
N ALA A 53 -20.85 61.88 11.00
CA ALA A 53 -22.01 61.05 10.67
C ALA A 53 -21.76 60.26 9.38
N LEU A 54 -21.17 60.89 8.35
CA LEU A 54 -20.79 60.22 7.10
C LEU A 54 -19.73 59.13 7.33
N PHE A 55 -18.67 59.42 8.09
CA PHE A 55 -17.66 58.41 8.44
C PHE A 55 -18.25 57.27 9.29
N GLY A 56 -19.17 57.57 10.21
CA GLY A 56 -19.89 56.56 10.98
C GLY A 56 -20.71 55.62 10.08
N LEU A 57 -21.44 56.17 9.09
CA LEU A 57 -22.19 55.38 8.11
C LEU A 57 -21.27 54.53 7.23
N LEU A 58 -20.14 55.09 6.76
CA LEU A 58 -19.15 54.33 5.98
C LEU A 58 -18.49 53.22 6.80
N ALA A 59 -18.21 53.45 8.08
CA ALA A 59 -17.66 52.44 8.98
C ALA A 59 -18.64 51.29 9.24
N ILE A 60 -19.93 51.60 9.44
CA ILE A 60 -20.98 50.58 9.55
C ILE A 60 -21.12 49.81 8.24
N GLY A 61 -21.12 50.49 7.09
CA GLY A 61 -21.17 49.87 5.77
C GLY A 61 -19.96 48.96 5.51
N GLY A 62 -18.76 49.40 5.88
CA GLY A 62 -17.53 48.61 5.79
C GLY A 62 -17.55 47.39 6.70
N PHE A 63 -18.07 47.52 7.92
CA PHE A 63 -18.25 46.39 8.84
C PHE A 63 -19.23 45.36 8.30
N MET A 64 -20.39 45.81 7.81
CA MET A 64 -21.39 44.91 7.23
C MET A 64 -20.85 44.21 5.99
N ALA A 65 -20.11 44.93 5.13
CA ALA A 65 -19.48 44.34 3.96
C ALA A 65 -18.41 43.29 4.35
N ASP A 66 -17.53 43.59 5.31
CA ASP A 66 -16.52 42.62 5.74
C ASP A 66 -17.14 41.43 6.49
N SER A 67 -18.13 41.66 7.36
CA SER A 67 -18.88 40.60 8.05
C SER A 67 -19.61 39.68 7.06
N TYR A 68 -20.22 40.24 6.02
CA TYR A 68 -20.89 39.48 4.96
C TYR A 68 -19.89 38.67 4.10
N MET A 69 -18.71 39.24 3.82
CA MET A 69 -17.68 38.56 3.05
C MET A 69 -16.96 37.49 3.87
N ASN A 70 -16.87 37.64 5.20
CA ASN A 70 -16.28 36.65 6.11
C ASN A 70 -17.24 35.53 6.51
N GLU A 71 -18.47 35.51 5.98
CA GLU A 71 -19.41 34.43 6.21
C GLU A 71 -18.82 33.08 5.74
N VAL A 72 -18.92 32.07 6.61
CA VAL A 72 -18.51 30.70 6.33
C VAL A 72 -19.77 29.90 6.02
N PHE A 73 -19.80 29.27 4.85
CA PHE A 73 -20.85 28.30 4.51
C PHE A 73 -20.31 26.88 4.60
N LEU A 74 -21.19 25.94 4.89
CA LEU A 74 -20.86 24.53 5.02
C LEU A 74 -21.21 23.81 3.72
N VAL A 75 -20.22 23.16 3.13
CA VAL A 75 -20.45 22.23 2.03
C VAL A 75 -20.57 20.85 2.62
N GLU A 76 -21.75 20.26 2.49
CA GLU A 76 -22.06 18.93 2.97
C GLU A 76 -22.02 17.93 1.81
N GLY A 77 -21.81 16.66 2.11
CA GLY A 77 -21.85 15.62 1.12
C GLY A 77 -21.73 14.24 1.73
N ASN A 78 -21.78 13.22 0.90
CA ASN A 78 -21.64 11.82 1.27
C ASN A 78 -20.66 11.11 0.34
N VAL A 79 -19.82 10.26 0.91
CA VAL A 79 -18.90 9.38 0.17
C VAL A 79 -19.41 7.95 0.28
N THR A 80 -19.74 7.35 -0.86
CA THR A 80 -20.28 6.00 -0.95
C THR A 80 -19.46 5.11 -1.88
N ASP A 81 -19.56 3.79 -1.68
CA ASP A 81 -19.02 2.79 -2.59
C ASP A 81 -19.98 2.52 -3.77
N GLU A 82 -19.57 1.65 -4.69
CA GLU A 82 -20.39 1.24 -5.84
C GLU A 82 -21.72 0.57 -5.47
N THR A 83 -21.85 0.11 -4.21
CA THR A 83 -23.06 -0.52 -3.67
C THR A 83 -23.96 0.45 -2.89
N GLY A 84 -23.54 1.71 -2.79
CA GLY A 84 -24.24 2.75 -2.03
C GLY A 84 -23.97 2.71 -0.52
N ARG A 85 -23.00 1.92 -0.05
CA ARG A 85 -22.61 1.91 1.37
C ARG A 85 -21.70 3.10 1.64
N SER A 86 -21.94 3.74 2.77
CA SER A 86 -21.13 4.84 3.27
C SER A 86 -19.70 4.42 3.55
N ILE A 87 -18.74 5.27 3.15
CA ILE A 87 -17.32 5.05 3.39
C ILE A 87 -16.86 5.97 4.52
N GLU A 88 -16.54 5.39 5.67
CA GLU A 88 -16.01 6.11 6.83
C GLU A 88 -14.53 6.47 6.66
N GLY A 89 -14.14 7.65 7.12
CA GLY A 89 -12.74 8.07 7.22
C GLY A 89 -12.07 8.34 5.87
N ALA A 90 -12.85 8.64 4.83
CA ALA A 90 -12.35 9.10 3.54
C ALA A 90 -11.96 10.57 3.65
N VAL A 91 -10.79 10.92 3.14
CA VAL A 91 -10.30 12.30 3.14
C VAL A 91 -10.89 13.02 1.95
N VAL A 92 -11.69 14.05 2.20
CA VAL A 92 -12.29 14.91 1.18
C VAL A 92 -11.54 16.24 1.16
N ASP A 93 -10.98 16.60 0.02
CA ASP A 93 -10.18 17.81 -0.17
C ASP A 93 -10.80 18.65 -1.29
N ILE A 94 -11.27 19.84 -0.94
CA ILE A 94 -11.71 20.85 -1.91
C ILE A 94 -10.52 21.77 -2.15
N VAL A 95 -9.91 21.64 -3.33
CA VAL A 95 -8.59 22.21 -3.63
C VAL A 95 -8.55 23.72 -3.37
N GLY A 96 -7.68 24.14 -2.45
CA GLY A 96 -7.46 25.56 -2.09
C GLY A 96 -8.43 26.13 -1.04
N LEU A 97 -9.38 25.32 -0.57
CA LEU A 97 -10.46 25.76 0.31
C LEU A 97 -10.42 25.09 1.66
N GLY A 98 -10.34 23.76 1.69
CA GLY A 98 -10.37 23.01 2.94
C GLY A 98 -10.39 21.51 2.73
N ARG A 99 -10.16 20.80 3.83
CA ARG A 99 -10.17 19.34 3.90
C ARG A 99 -11.04 18.90 5.06
N SER A 100 -11.76 17.81 4.86
CA SER A 100 -12.55 17.13 5.88
C SER A 100 -12.37 15.62 5.78
N ILE A 101 -12.93 14.90 6.73
CA ILE A 101 -12.91 13.44 6.80
C ILE A 101 -14.37 12.98 6.91
N SER A 102 -14.75 11.97 6.13
CA SER A 102 -16.10 11.41 6.22
C SER A 102 -16.32 10.68 7.55
N LEU A 103 -17.51 10.84 8.11
CA LEU A 103 -17.98 10.21 9.33
C LEU A 103 -18.41 8.76 9.06
N SER A 104 -18.87 8.06 10.12
CA SER A 104 -19.30 6.66 10.03
C SER A 104 -20.49 6.43 9.10
N ASP A 105 -21.32 7.44 8.89
CA ASP A 105 -22.43 7.45 7.93
C ASP A 105 -22.00 7.93 6.53
N GLY A 106 -20.70 8.14 6.31
CA GLY A 106 -20.12 8.58 5.03
C GLY A 106 -20.25 10.09 4.78
N THR A 107 -20.95 10.81 5.65
CA THR A 107 -21.15 12.25 5.49
C THR A 107 -19.88 13.03 5.80
N PHE A 108 -19.68 14.14 5.10
CA PHE A 108 -18.57 15.05 5.37
C PHE A 108 -19.05 16.49 5.30
N ILE A 109 -18.36 17.37 6.04
CA ILE A 109 -18.64 18.80 6.06
C ILE A 109 -17.33 19.57 5.87
N VAL A 110 -17.27 20.42 4.84
CA VAL A 110 -16.13 21.31 4.58
C VAL A 110 -16.58 22.77 4.77
N PRO A 111 -16.04 23.50 5.76
CA PRO A 111 -16.31 24.91 5.90
C PRO A 111 -15.59 25.71 4.80
N MET A 112 -16.33 26.57 4.11
CA MET A 112 -15.82 27.41 3.02
C MET A 112 -16.11 28.88 3.29
N SER A 113 -15.09 29.73 3.14
CA SER A 113 -15.24 31.18 3.25
C SER A 113 -15.83 31.75 1.95
N ARG A 114 -16.80 32.65 2.08
CA ARG A 114 -17.41 33.35 0.95
C ARG A 114 -16.40 34.14 0.10
N LYS A 115 -15.29 34.62 0.69
CA LYS A 115 -14.21 35.31 -0.06
C LYS A 115 -13.55 34.44 -1.14
N LYS A 116 -13.67 33.10 -1.03
CA LYS A 116 -13.05 32.15 -1.96
C LYS A 116 -14.06 31.44 -2.87
N VAL A 117 -15.26 32.02 -3.04
CA VAL A 117 -16.30 31.43 -3.88
C VAL A 117 -15.86 31.42 -5.34
N GLN A 118 -16.02 30.26 -5.98
CA GLN A 118 -15.76 30.03 -7.40
C GLN A 118 -16.99 29.39 -8.03
N SER A 119 -17.12 29.49 -9.36
CA SER A 119 -18.21 28.83 -10.09
C SER A 119 -18.02 27.31 -10.19
N VAL A 120 -16.78 26.84 -10.07
CA VAL A 120 -16.41 25.43 -10.15
C VAL A 120 -15.28 25.16 -9.16
N TYR A 121 -15.39 24.08 -8.39
CA TYR A 121 -14.36 23.62 -7.47
C TYR A 121 -13.88 22.22 -7.86
N ASN A 122 -12.59 21.95 -7.71
CA ASN A 122 -12.06 20.60 -7.88
C ASN A 122 -12.04 19.90 -6.52
N VAL A 123 -12.72 18.76 -6.43
CA VAL A 123 -12.77 17.95 -5.22
C VAL A 123 -12.01 16.66 -5.46
N ARG A 124 -11.23 16.26 -4.45
CA ARG A 124 -10.47 15.01 -4.43
C ARG A 124 -10.89 14.21 -3.21
N VAL A 125 -11.19 12.94 -3.40
CA VAL A 125 -11.50 12.01 -2.32
C VAL A 125 -10.53 10.85 -2.34
N ARG A 126 -9.99 10.53 -1.16
CA ARG A 126 -9.02 9.44 -0.98
C ARG A 126 -9.35 8.60 0.22
N LYS A 127 -9.32 7.28 0.04
CA LYS A 127 -9.39 6.29 1.11
C LYS A 127 -8.57 5.08 0.71
N ALA A 128 -7.75 4.58 1.63
CA ALA A 128 -7.03 3.31 1.41
C ALA A 128 -8.05 2.18 1.18
N GLY A 129 -7.83 1.36 0.14
CA GLY A 129 -8.77 0.31 -0.27
C GLY A 129 -9.77 0.73 -1.35
N PHE A 130 -9.82 2.01 -1.72
CA PHE A 130 -10.75 2.57 -2.71
C PHE A 130 -10.01 3.35 -3.79
N GLU A 131 -10.61 3.50 -4.96
CA GLU A 131 -10.08 4.32 -6.04
C GLU A 131 -10.11 5.80 -5.67
N ASP A 132 -9.05 6.52 -6.03
CA ASP A 132 -9.00 7.97 -5.82
C ASP A 132 -10.03 8.63 -6.76
N TRP A 133 -10.95 9.40 -6.20
CA TRP A 133 -11.91 10.16 -7.00
C TRP A 133 -11.47 11.60 -7.13
N THR A 134 -11.56 12.16 -8.34
CA THR A 134 -11.33 13.58 -8.59
C THR A 134 -12.37 14.09 -9.57
N GLY A 135 -13.08 15.16 -9.22
CA GLY A 135 -14.12 15.70 -10.07
C GLY A 135 -14.42 17.18 -9.80
N PRO A 136 -14.94 17.89 -10.81
CA PRO A 136 -15.40 19.25 -10.64
C PRO A 136 -16.81 19.28 -10.03
N ILE A 137 -17.05 20.27 -9.17
CA ILE A 137 -18.36 20.55 -8.59
C ILE A 137 -18.75 21.96 -8.98
N SER A 138 -19.91 22.10 -9.61
CA SER A 138 -20.40 23.37 -10.11
C SER A 138 -21.30 24.07 -9.11
N GLY A 139 -21.26 25.40 -9.15
CA GLY A 139 -22.14 26.28 -8.38
C GLY A 139 -21.38 27.06 -7.31
N PRO A 140 -21.75 28.33 -7.07
CA PRO A 140 -21.06 29.18 -6.09
C PRO A 140 -21.23 28.68 -4.64
N TYR A 141 -22.32 27.98 -4.35
CA TYR A 141 -22.66 27.42 -3.04
C TYR A 141 -23.21 25.99 -3.19
N PRO A 142 -22.35 24.98 -3.41
CA PRO A 142 -22.80 23.60 -3.50
C PRO A 142 -23.34 23.18 -2.13
N LYS A 143 -24.63 22.81 -2.07
CA LYS A 143 -25.29 22.44 -0.81
C LYS A 143 -25.04 20.99 -0.40
N PHE A 144 -25.02 20.08 -1.37
CA PHE A 144 -24.81 18.66 -1.13
C PHE A 144 -24.03 18.03 -2.28
N ILE A 145 -23.06 17.19 -1.95
CA ILE A 145 -22.19 16.50 -2.91
C ILE A 145 -22.27 15.00 -2.68
N GLU A 146 -22.59 14.24 -3.73
CA GLU A 146 -22.49 12.78 -3.71
C GLU A 146 -21.24 12.34 -4.46
N ILE A 147 -20.35 11.61 -3.78
CA ILE A 147 -19.14 11.07 -4.38
C ILE A 147 -19.19 9.55 -4.27
N ASN A 148 -19.10 8.88 -5.43
CA ASN A 148 -18.95 7.43 -5.49
C ASN A 148 -17.48 7.08 -5.75
N THR A 149 -16.85 6.38 -4.80
CA THR A 149 -15.48 5.88 -4.94
C THR A 149 -15.50 4.36 -4.92
N PRO A 150 -15.31 3.68 -6.07
CA PRO A 150 -15.39 2.23 -6.10
C PRO A 150 -14.24 1.59 -5.31
N ALA A 151 -14.46 0.40 -4.78
CA ALA A 151 -13.40 -0.38 -4.14
C ALA A 151 -12.28 -0.72 -5.15
N ARG A 152 -11.02 -0.63 -4.71
CA ARG A 152 -9.89 -1.10 -5.53
C ARG A 152 -10.03 -2.60 -5.78
N GLN A 153 -9.72 -3.00 -6.99
CA GLN A 153 -9.68 -4.40 -7.37
C GLN A 153 -8.26 -4.94 -7.16
N PHE A 154 -8.17 -6.17 -6.66
CA PHE A 154 -6.91 -6.89 -6.60
C PHE A 154 -6.53 -7.34 -8.02
N THR A 155 -5.34 -6.97 -8.47
CA THR A 155 -4.89 -7.20 -9.85
C THR A 155 -3.57 -7.97 -9.90
N GLN A 156 -3.15 -8.31 -11.12
CA GLN A 156 -1.85 -8.95 -11.35
C GLN A 156 -0.66 -8.10 -10.89
N LYS A 157 -0.81 -6.76 -10.87
CA LYS A 157 0.27 -5.85 -10.45
C LYS A 157 0.52 -5.90 -8.94
N ASP A 158 -0.46 -6.38 -8.18
CA ASP A 158 -0.40 -6.51 -6.73
C ASP A 158 0.34 -7.78 -6.28
N VAL A 159 0.76 -8.61 -7.23
CA VAL A 159 1.49 -9.86 -6.98
C VAL A 159 2.86 -9.78 -7.59
N HIS A 160 3.87 -10.04 -6.76
CA HIS A 160 5.26 -10.08 -7.14
C HIS A 160 5.85 -11.46 -6.82
N ILE A 161 6.61 -12.00 -7.76
CA ILE A 161 7.41 -13.20 -7.52
C ILE A 161 8.84 -12.72 -7.42
N THR A 162 9.50 -13.05 -6.32
CA THR A 162 10.86 -12.58 -6.08
C THR A 162 11.80 -13.30 -7.05
N SER A 163 12.79 -12.62 -7.63
CA SER A 163 13.67 -13.20 -8.66
C SER A 163 14.72 -14.18 -8.11
N ASP A 164 14.75 -14.38 -6.79
CA ASP A 164 15.68 -15.25 -6.07
C ASP A 164 15.06 -16.63 -5.83
N GLY A 165 15.41 -17.57 -6.71
CA GLY A 165 15.00 -18.96 -6.61
C GLY A 165 16.08 -19.86 -6.02
N MET A 166 15.69 -21.04 -5.60
CA MET A 166 16.63 -22.15 -5.40
C MET A 166 16.10 -23.39 -6.10
N VAL A 167 16.98 -24.10 -6.80
CA VAL A 167 16.71 -25.45 -7.27
C VAL A 167 17.30 -26.44 -6.27
N SER A 168 16.59 -27.52 -5.99
CA SER A 168 16.99 -28.52 -5.01
C SER A 168 16.52 -29.90 -5.42
N VAL A 169 16.88 -30.90 -4.64
CA VAL A 169 16.44 -32.29 -4.80
C VAL A 169 16.10 -32.85 -3.44
N TYR A 170 14.91 -33.45 -3.30
CA TYR A 170 14.49 -34.19 -2.13
C TYR A 170 14.06 -35.61 -2.46
N LEU A 171 14.74 -36.59 -1.87
CA LEU A 171 14.59 -38.01 -2.18
C LEU A 171 14.76 -38.33 -3.68
N GLY A 172 15.48 -37.51 -4.43
CA GLY A 172 15.61 -37.64 -5.89
C GLY A 172 14.56 -36.88 -6.70
N VAL A 173 13.51 -36.36 -6.07
CA VAL A 173 12.52 -35.50 -6.73
C VAL A 173 13.06 -34.07 -6.76
N GLY A 174 13.09 -33.46 -7.95
CA GLY A 174 13.50 -32.07 -8.09
C GLY A 174 12.52 -31.10 -7.42
N GLU A 175 13.06 -30.02 -6.85
CA GLU A 175 12.30 -29.03 -6.09
C GLU A 175 12.68 -27.63 -6.55
N PHE A 176 11.70 -26.74 -6.53
CA PHE A 176 11.93 -25.32 -6.74
C PHE A 176 11.48 -24.56 -5.50
N LEU A 177 12.31 -23.65 -5.00
CA LEU A 177 11.95 -22.70 -3.95
C LEU A 177 11.87 -21.30 -4.56
N THR A 178 10.79 -20.58 -4.30
CA THR A 178 10.67 -19.17 -4.71
C THR A 178 9.95 -18.34 -3.66
N GLY A 179 10.25 -17.05 -3.60
CA GLY A 179 9.44 -16.09 -2.85
C GLY A 179 8.20 -15.67 -3.65
N VAL A 180 7.07 -15.59 -2.94
CA VAL A 180 5.82 -15.01 -3.41
C VAL A 180 5.48 -13.85 -2.48
N GLN A 181 5.35 -12.68 -3.06
CA GLN A 181 4.93 -11.46 -2.40
C GLN A 181 3.60 -10.99 -2.97
N ALA A 182 2.69 -10.58 -2.12
CA ALA A 182 1.42 -10.01 -2.55
C ALA A 182 1.07 -8.81 -1.67
N LEU A 183 0.83 -7.67 -2.30
CA LEU A 183 0.42 -6.44 -1.64
C LEU A 183 -1.07 -6.21 -1.86
N ASN A 184 -1.89 -6.42 -0.84
CA ASN A 184 -3.31 -6.20 -0.95
C ASN A 184 -3.68 -4.76 -0.59
N ASN A 185 -3.76 -3.90 -1.61
CA ASN A 185 -4.18 -2.51 -1.46
C ASN A 185 -5.72 -2.32 -1.47
N THR A 186 -6.49 -3.40 -1.32
CA THR A 186 -7.95 -3.37 -1.31
C THR A 186 -8.52 -3.31 0.11
N SER A 187 -9.81 -3.06 0.22
CA SER A 187 -10.54 -3.03 1.50
C SER A 187 -10.95 -4.43 2.02
N ARG A 188 -10.66 -5.51 1.28
CA ARG A 188 -11.05 -6.89 1.61
C ARG A 188 -9.84 -7.80 1.63
N ALA A 189 -9.94 -8.93 2.34
CA ALA A 189 -8.94 -9.98 2.25
C ALA A 189 -9.05 -10.71 0.91
N GLU A 190 -7.91 -11.18 0.40
CA GLU A 190 -7.80 -11.93 -0.85
C GLU A 190 -7.15 -13.28 -0.57
N SER A 191 -7.79 -14.36 -1.02
CA SER A 191 -7.32 -15.74 -0.82
C SER A 191 -6.92 -16.35 -2.16
N PHE A 192 -5.73 -16.94 -2.20
CA PHE A 192 -5.20 -17.61 -3.38
C PHE A 192 -5.76 -19.02 -3.46
N GLN A 193 -6.77 -19.21 -4.31
CA GLN A 193 -7.51 -20.47 -4.46
C GLN A 193 -6.67 -21.55 -5.12
N THR A 194 -5.87 -21.18 -6.14
CA THR A 194 -4.96 -22.10 -6.80
C THR A 194 -3.58 -21.46 -6.93
N LEU A 195 -2.56 -22.29 -6.73
CA LEU A 195 -1.17 -21.99 -7.01
C LEU A 195 -0.60 -23.18 -7.77
N ALA A 196 -0.04 -22.93 -8.94
CA ALA A 196 0.58 -23.95 -9.77
C ALA A 196 1.84 -23.38 -10.41
N MET A 197 2.85 -24.21 -10.58
CA MET A 197 4.04 -23.89 -11.35
C MET A 197 4.23 -24.94 -12.43
N ARG A 198 4.53 -24.49 -13.65
CA ARG A 198 4.94 -25.36 -14.73
C ARG A 198 6.38 -25.06 -15.07
N LEU A 199 7.23 -26.09 -15.12
CA LEU A 199 8.58 -26.01 -15.64
C LEU A 199 8.66 -26.72 -16.99
N THR A 200 9.51 -26.21 -17.87
CA THR A 200 9.86 -26.80 -19.15
C THR A 200 11.37 -26.93 -19.21
N SER A 201 11.84 -28.16 -19.35
CA SER A 201 13.26 -28.49 -19.42
C SER A 201 13.89 -28.00 -20.73
N PRO A 202 15.24 -27.96 -20.81
CA PRO A 202 15.97 -27.75 -22.06
C PRO A 202 15.64 -28.75 -23.17
N SER A 203 15.18 -29.96 -22.80
CA SER A 203 14.71 -31.00 -23.71
C SER A 203 13.20 -30.94 -24.02
N ASP A 204 12.53 -29.84 -23.66
CA ASP A 204 11.09 -29.60 -23.84
C ASP A 204 10.16 -30.52 -23.02
N LYS A 205 10.68 -31.22 -22.00
CA LYS A 205 9.85 -31.97 -21.05
C LYS A 205 9.13 -31.00 -20.12
N ILE A 206 7.81 -31.14 -20.02
CA ILE A 206 6.97 -30.34 -19.13
C ILE A 206 6.83 -31.07 -17.79
N ILE A 207 7.02 -30.33 -16.70
CA ILE A 207 6.86 -30.80 -15.32
C ILE A 207 5.90 -29.85 -14.62
N GLU A 208 4.85 -30.40 -14.02
CA GLU A 208 3.91 -29.64 -13.21
C GLU A 208 4.29 -29.78 -11.74
N LEU A 209 4.45 -28.64 -11.08
CA LEU A 209 4.80 -28.55 -9.67
C LEU A 209 3.66 -27.89 -8.90
N SER A 210 3.31 -28.51 -7.79
CA SER A 210 2.35 -28.04 -6.80
C SER A 210 3.08 -27.50 -5.58
N PRO A 211 2.49 -26.53 -4.85
CA PRO A 211 3.05 -26.05 -3.60
C PRO A 211 2.93 -27.15 -2.54
N ASP A 212 4.05 -27.54 -1.94
CA ASP A 212 4.10 -28.62 -0.93
C ASP A 212 4.31 -28.07 0.48
N ALA A 213 5.18 -27.07 0.64
CA ALA A 213 5.50 -26.49 1.94
C ALA A 213 5.79 -24.99 1.88
N ILE A 214 5.61 -24.32 3.02
CA ILE A 214 6.03 -22.94 3.26
C ILE A 214 7.27 -22.97 4.14
N LEU A 215 8.30 -22.23 3.72
CA LEU A 215 9.53 -22.12 4.47
C LEU A 215 9.35 -21.12 5.63
N ASN A 216 9.60 -21.58 6.86
CA ASN A 216 9.44 -20.78 8.08
C ASN A 216 10.78 -20.69 8.82
N SER A 217 11.23 -19.46 9.13
CA SER A 217 12.51 -19.21 9.80
C SER A 217 12.69 -19.88 11.14
N SER A 218 11.60 -20.18 11.83
CA SER A 218 11.65 -20.74 13.18
C SER A 218 11.64 -22.27 13.18
N ASN A 219 10.93 -22.89 12.24
CA ASN A 219 10.60 -24.32 12.27
C ASN A 219 11.08 -25.10 11.03
N GLY A 220 11.81 -24.45 10.12
CA GLY A 220 12.22 -25.07 8.85
C GLY A 220 11.11 -24.98 7.81
N THR A 221 10.12 -25.88 7.91
CA THR A 221 9.06 -25.99 6.89
C THR A 221 7.73 -26.33 7.53
N ASP A 222 6.68 -25.59 7.15
CA ASP A 222 5.29 -25.89 7.49
C ASP A 222 4.57 -26.46 6.24
N PRO A 223 3.58 -27.37 6.40
CA PRO A 223 2.77 -27.82 5.27
C PRO A 223 2.12 -26.66 4.54
N PHE A 224 2.01 -26.76 3.22
CA PHE A 224 1.35 -25.71 2.45
C PHE A 224 -0.12 -25.58 2.85
N THR A 225 -0.57 -24.34 3.02
CA THR A 225 -1.95 -23.98 3.30
C THR A 225 -2.36 -22.84 2.37
N THR A 226 -3.67 -22.69 2.15
CA THR A 226 -4.21 -21.60 1.35
C THR A 226 -3.69 -20.26 1.85
N LEU A 227 -2.98 -19.55 0.98
CA LEU A 227 -2.43 -18.25 1.30
C LEU A 227 -3.54 -17.20 1.28
N THR A 228 -3.62 -16.38 2.32
CA THR A 228 -4.57 -15.26 2.42
C THR A 228 -3.82 -14.00 2.80
N VAL A 229 -4.03 -12.94 2.03
CA VAL A 229 -3.50 -11.60 2.33
C VAL A 229 -4.65 -10.73 2.83
N GLY A 230 -4.50 -10.21 4.05
CA GLY A 230 -5.51 -9.36 4.68
C GLY A 230 -5.69 -8.01 3.95
N PRO A 231 -6.73 -7.24 4.28
CA PRO A 231 -6.91 -5.91 3.69
C PRO A 231 -5.76 -4.98 4.09
N LEU A 232 -5.29 -4.16 3.15
CA LEU A 232 -4.21 -3.18 3.35
C LEU A 232 -2.94 -3.79 3.96
N SER A 233 -2.61 -5.02 3.56
CA SER A 233 -1.50 -5.78 4.12
C SER A 233 -0.66 -6.43 3.04
N GLU A 234 0.54 -6.84 3.44
CA GLU A 234 1.48 -7.54 2.59
C GLU A 234 1.64 -8.98 3.08
N LEU A 235 1.64 -9.92 2.13
CA LEU A 235 2.05 -11.29 2.33
C LEU A 235 3.42 -11.48 1.70
N SER A 236 4.37 -12.03 2.43
CA SER A 236 5.66 -12.45 1.90
C SER A 236 5.96 -13.86 2.39
N GLN A 237 5.99 -14.82 1.48
CA GLN A 237 6.19 -16.24 1.79
C GLN A 237 7.21 -16.86 0.85
N ARG A 238 7.96 -17.85 1.32
CA ARG A 238 8.81 -18.68 0.46
C ARG A 238 8.20 -20.06 0.36
N ILE A 239 7.91 -20.50 -0.86
CA ILE A 239 7.14 -21.72 -1.14
C ILE A 239 8.06 -22.74 -1.80
N ILE A 240 7.99 -23.98 -1.34
CA ILE A 240 8.64 -25.15 -1.93
C ILE A 240 7.64 -25.82 -2.88
N TRP A 241 8.06 -26.02 -4.12
CA TRP A 241 7.27 -26.57 -5.21
C TRP A 241 7.84 -27.91 -5.64
N ARG A 242 6.97 -28.91 -5.78
CA ARG A 242 7.33 -30.29 -6.11
C ARG A 242 6.28 -30.93 -7.00
N ASP A 243 6.69 -31.96 -7.73
CA ASP A 243 5.76 -32.89 -8.37
C ASP A 243 5.13 -33.75 -7.27
N ASP A 244 3.83 -33.52 -7.00
CA ASP A 244 3.08 -34.15 -5.91
C ASP A 244 3.02 -35.69 -6.05
N ALA A 245 2.87 -36.17 -7.29
CA ALA A 245 2.84 -37.61 -7.55
C ALA A 245 4.23 -38.23 -7.33
N ALA A 246 5.28 -37.58 -7.83
CA ALA A 246 6.65 -38.06 -7.64
C ALA A 246 7.06 -38.06 -6.17
N ILE A 247 6.74 -36.99 -5.42
CA ILE A 247 7.12 -36.90 -4.00
C ILE A 247 6.32 -37.86 -3.12
N SER A 248 5.04 -38.08 -3.40
CA SER A 248 4.23 -39.06 -2.69
C SER A 248 4.78 -40.48 -2.89
N ASN A 249 5.12 -40.83 -4.14
CA ASN A 249 5.77 -42.10 -4.47
C ASN A 249 7.15 -42.23 -3.80
N ALA A 250 7.95 -41.15 -3.79
CA ALA A 250 9.25 -41.13 -3.12
C ALA A 250 9.16 -41.39 -1.63
N LYS A 251 8.24 -40.72 -0.93
CA LYS A 251 8.02 -40.91 0.51
C LYS A 251 7.57 -42.34 0.81
N MET A 252 6.77 -42.96 -0.05
CA MET A 252 6.32 -44.35 0.08
C MET A 252 7.49 -45.33 -0.10
N VAL A 253 8.23 -45.24 -1.20
CA VAL A 253 9.40 -46.11 -1.47
C VAL A 253 10.45 -45.97 -0.37
N ALA A 254 10.75 -44.74 0.06
CA ALA A 254 11.69 -44.48 1.14
C ALA A 254 11.22 -45.03 2.50
N ARG A 255 9.91 -45.07 2.74
CA ARG A 255 9.35 -45.70 3.95
C ARG A 255 9.52 -47.21 3.90
N ASP A 256 9.14 -47.82 2.79
CA ASP A 256 9.15 -49.29 2.61
C ASP A 256 10.57 -49.86 2.59
N SER A 257 11.55 -49.10 2.10
CA SER A 257 12.97 -49.48 2.15
C SER A 257 13.63 -49.25 3.51
N GLY A 258 12.93 -48.65 4.48
CA GLY A 258 13.49 -48.30 5.79
C GLY A 258 14.47 -47.12 5.76
N LEU A 259 14.50 -46.35 4.65
CA LEU A 259 15.33 -45.16 4.49
C LEU A 259 14.97 -44.12 5.56
N LEU A 260 13.69 -43.83 5.71
CA LEU A 260 13.20 -42.84 6.67
C LEU A 260 13.38 -43.28 8.14
N ALA A 261 13.81 -44.52 8.39
CA ALA A 261 14.14 -45.04 9.72
C ALA A 261 15.61 -44.81 10.13
N GLY A 262 16.38 -44.06 9.33
CA GLY A 262 17.77 -43.73 9.62
C GLY A 262 17.98 -42.93 10.92
N PRO A 263 19.22 -42.90 11.45
CA PRO A 263 19.54 -42.18 12.68
C PRO A 263 19.26 -40.68 12.51
N LYS A 264 18.48 -40.09 13.44
CA LYS A 264 18.06 -38.66 13.44
C LYS A 264 19.20 -37.63 13.35
N THR A 265 20.44 -38.06 13.51
CA THR A 265 21.63 -37.22 13.38
C THR A 265 22.56 -37.84 12.34
N CYS A 266 22.65 -37.19 11.17
CA CYS A 266 23.64 -37.51 10.16
C CYS A 266 24.43 -36.26 9.78
N ILE A 267 25.74 -36.41 9.66
CA ILE A 267 26.63 -35.37 9.15
C ILE A 267 27.17 -35.87 7.81
N PRO A 268 26.74 -35.31 6.66
CA PRO A 268 27.24 -35.69 5.36
C PRO A 268 28.78 -35.65 5.31
N GLY A 269 29.40 -36.71 4.82
CA GLY A 269 30.86 -36.88 4.74
C GLY A 269 31.51 -37.60 5.92
N ARG A 270 30.75 -38.02 6.95
CA ARG A 270 31.23 -38.87 8.04
C ARG A 270 30.46 -40.19 8.09
N GLY A 271 31.06 -41.26 7.58
CA GLY A 271 30.51 -42.63 7.66
C GLY A 271 30.78 -43.46 6.41
N ALA A 272 30.68 -44.78 6.54
CA ALA A 272 30.69 -45.68 5.38
C ALA A 272 29.38 -45.52 4.60
N VAL A 273 29.49 -45.30 3.28
CA VAL A 273 28.34 -45.34 2.37
C VAL A 273 28.04 -46.81 2.13
N GLU A 274 27.04 -47.37 2.80
CA GLU A 274 26.47 -48.63 2.32
C GLU A 274 25.76 -48.35 1.00
N LYS A 275 26.18 -49.04 -0.06
CA LYS A 275 25.50 -48.95 -1.34
C LYS A 275 24.09 -49.52 -1.19
N ASP A 276 23.10 -48.69 -1.42
CA ASP A 276 21.71 -49.12 -1.52
C ASP A 276 21.22 -48.86 -2.94
N LEU A 277 21.25 -49.93 -3.74
CA LEU A 277 20.87 -49.89 -5.15
C LEU A 277 19.41 -49.48 -5.37
N ALA A 278 18.52 -49.71 -4.38
CA ALA A 278 17.12 -49.31 -4.49
C ALA A 278 16.98 -47.79 -4.40
N ILE A 279 17.72 -47.15 -3.49
CA ILE A 279 17.76 -45.70 -3.32
C ILE A 279 18.40 -45.04 -4.53
N GLU A 280 19.53 -45.57 -4.99
CA GLU A 280 20.22 -45.02 -6.16
C GLU A 280 19.33 -45.06 -7.39
N LYS A 281 18.70 -46.21 -7.65
CA LYS A 281 17.76 -46.38 -8.76
C LYS A 281 16.56 -45.44 -8.61
N PHE A 282 16.02 -45.29 -7.40
CA PHE A 282 14.92 -44.37 -7.16
C PHE A 282 15.32 -42.91 -7.44
N PHE A 283 16.47 -42.49 -6.93
CA PHE A 283 16.99 -41.14 -7.14
C PHE A 283 17.16 -40.86 -8.63
N ASP A 284 17.86 -41.76 -9.34
CA ASP A 284 18.16 -41.61 -10.76
C ASP A 284 16.88 -41.64 -11.64
N GLN A 285 15.82 -42.32 -11.19
CA GLN A 285 14.52 -42.35 -11.90
C GLN A 285 13.69 -41.07 -11.74
N ASN A 286 13.84 -40.35 -10.63
CA ASN A 286 13.02 -39.16 -10.32
C ASN A 286 13.78 -37.84 -10.57
N PHE A 287 15.10 -37.91 -10.70
CA PHE A 287 15.93 -36.75 -11.00
C PHE A 287 15.63 -36.24 -12.41
N PHE A 288 15.22 -34.97 -12.52
CA PHE A 288 14.83 -34.37 -13.79
C PHE A 288 15.62 -33.10 -14.14
N TRP A 289 16.60 -32.70 -13.34
CA TRP A 289 17.39 -31.50 -13.63
C TRP A 289 18.36 -31.75 -14.80
N GLU A 290 18.37 -30.82 -15.74
CA GLU A 290 19.12 -30.90 -16.99
C GLU A 290 19.93 -29.61 -17.18
N GLU A 291 21.07 -29.73 -17.85
CA GLU A 291 21.89 -28.59 -18.20
C GLU A 291 21.20 -27.76 -19.29
N GLY A 292 21.18 -26.44 -19.12
CA GLY A 292 20.64 -25.51 -20.10
C GLY A 292 19.61 -24.55 -19.53
N VAL A 293 18.81 -23.98 -20.44
CA VAL A 293 17.79 -22.97 -20.12
C VAL A 293 16.49 -23.67 -19.73
N TRP A 294 16.08 -23.46 -18.48
CA TRP A 294 14.78 -23.84 -17.97
C TRP A 294 13.80 -22.69 -18.13
N LYS A 295 12.59 -23.00 -18.57
CA LYS A 295 11.49 -22.03 -18.67
C LYS A 295 10.42 -22.41 -17.67
N GLY A 296 9.85 -21.43 -17.00
CA GLY A 296 8.83 -21.64 -16.00
C GLY A 296 7.65 -20.70 -16.17
N ALA A 297 6.50 -21.12 -15.66
CA ALA A 297 5.31 -20.29 -15.55
C ALA A 297 4.65 -20.53 -14.20
N PHE A 298 4.54 -19.47 -13.41
CA PHE A 298 3.70 -19.45 -12.23
C PHE A 298 2.27 -19.08 -12.62
N THR A 299 1.30 -19.78 -12.05
CA THR A 299 -0.11 -19.41 -12.15
C THR A 299 -0.70 -19.37 -10.76
N MET A 300 -1.39 -18.28 -10.47
CA MET A 300 -2.09 -18.09 -9.22
C MET A 300 -3.48 -17.52 -9.52
N THR A 301 -4.50 -18.03 -8.83
CA THR A 301 -5.88 -17.53 -8.99
C THR A 301 -6.46 -17.10 -7.66
N THR A 302 -7.05 -15.92 -7.63
CA THR A 302 -8.01 -15.49 -6.60
C THR A 302 -9.43 -15.61 -7.15
N ASP A 303 -10.44 -15.19 -6.38
CA ASP A 303 -11.82 -15.07 -6.84
C ASP A 303 -11.99 -14.06 -7.99
N ARG A 304 -11.08 -13.07 -8.09
CA ARG A 304 -11.20 -11.92 -9.00
C ARG A 304 -10.07 -11.79 -10.01
N ALA A 305 -8.92 -12.41 -9.77
CA ALA A 305 -7.75 -12.27 -10.60
C ALA A 305 -7.11 -13.63 -10.91
N LYS A 306 -6.63 -13.77 -12.15
CA LYS A 306 -5.68 -14.80 -12.52
C LYS A 306 -4.36 -14.14 -12.85
N VAL A 307 -3.34 -14.49 -12.10
CA VAL A 307 -1.97 -14.03 -12.27
C VAL A 307 -1.17 -15.13 -12.93
N SER A 308 -0.53 -14.83 -14.05
CA SER A 308 0.47 -15.71 -14.63
C SER A 308 1.76 -14.96 -14.86
N LYS A 309 2.90 -15.54 -14.46
CA LYS A 309 4.22 -14.95 -14.61
C LYS A 309 5.16 -15.98 -15.19
N ALA A 310 5.71 -15.68 -16.36
CA ALA A 310 6.74 -16.50 -16.98
C ALA A 310 8.12 -16.12 -16.41
N PHE A 311 9.00 -17.10 -16.33
CA PHE A 311 10.37 -16.90 -15.89
C PHE A 311 11.32 -17.87 -16.61
N SER A 312 12.60 -17.58 -16.57
CA SER A 312 13.62 -18.52 -17.02
C SER A 312 14.87 -18.46 -16.16
N PHE A 313 15.58 -19.58 -16.06
CA PHE A 313 16.87 -19.68 -15.37
C PHE A 313 17.76 -20.69 -16.10
N VAL A 314 19.06 -20.62 -15.84
CA VAL A 314 20.05 -21.50 -16.47
C VAL A 314 20.69 -22.38 -15.40
N LEU A 315 20.78 -23.67 -15.69
CA LEU A 315 21.59 -24.61 -14.92
C LEU A 315 22.83 -25.00 -15.71
N SER A 316 24.01 -24.78 -15.14
CA SER A 316 25.27 -25.23 -15.72
C SER A 316 25.50 -26.72 -15.47
N LYS A 317 26.37 -27.34 -16.28
CA LYS A 317 26.80 -28.73 -16.08
C LYS A 317 27.27 -29.02 -14.65
N SER A 318 28.05 -28.11 -14.05
CA SER A 318 28.58 -28.29 -12.69
C SER A 318 27.48 -28.21 -11.64
N GLN A 319 26.47 -27.36 -11.84
CA GLN A 319 25.31 -27.26 -10.97
C GLN A 319 24.48 -28.54 -11.02
N VAL A 320 24.17 -29.04 -12.22
CA VAL A 320 23.44 -30.31 -12.40
C VAL A 320 24.21 -31.48 -11.81
N ALA A 321 25.53 -31.55 -12.03
CA ALA A 321 26.37 -32.58 -11.44
C ALA A 321 26.40 -32.50 -9.89
N SER A 322 26.37 -31.29 -9.33
CA SER A 322 26.28 -31.09 -7.87
C SER A 322 24.93 -31.55 -7.32
N LEU A 323 23.82 -31.20 -7.97
CA LEU A 323 22.48 -31.66 -7.60
C LEU A 323 22.39 -33.19 -7.69
N HIS A 324 22.92 -33.78 -8.75
CA HIS A 324 22.96 -35.24 -8.90
C HIS A 324 23.89 -35.89 -7.85
N GLY A 325 25.01 -35.23 -7.51
CA GLY A 325 25.94 -35.65 -6.47
C GLY A 325 25.35 -35.66 -5.05
N SER A 326 24.26 -34.91 -4.81
CA SER A 326 23.52 -34.97 -3.53
C SER A 326 23.02 -36.38 -3.21
N LYS A 327 22.88 -37.26 -4.22
CA LYS A 327 22.62 -38.69 -4.04
C LYS A 327 23.51 -39.35 -2.99
N LEU A 328 24.80 -39.01 -2.95
CA LEU A 328 25.74 -39.56 -1.97
C LEU A 328 25.39 -39.12 -0.54
N ALA A 329 24.93 -37.88 -0.35
CA ALA A 329 24.47 -37.39 0.93
C ALA A 329 23.17 -38.10 1.36
N TYR A 330 22.25 -38.34 0.44
CA TYR A 330 21.04 -39.14 0.68
C TYR A 330 21.35 -40.57 1.12
N LEU A 331 22.33 -41.23 0.50
CA LEU A 331 22.78 -42.57 0.89
C LEU A 331 23.42 -42.58 2.28
N GLN A 332 24.22 -41.57 2.61
CA GLN A 332 24.85 -41.45 3.93
C GLN A 332 23.84 -41.14 5.05
N CYS A 333 22.88 -40.26 4.75
CA CYS A 333 21.97 -39.70 5.75
C CYS A 333 20.56 -40.29 5.70
N ARG A 334 20.34 -41.31 4.87
CA ARG A 334 19.07 -42.01 4.68
C ARG A 334 17.87 -41.03 4.62
N GLY A 335 17.97 -39.98 3.80
CA GLY A 335 16.84 -39.09 3.49
C GLY A 335 16.40 -38.09 4.55
N LEU A 336 17.17 -37.88 5.62
CA LEU A 336 16.85 -36.92 6.69
C LEU A 336 17.07 -35.44 6.36
N GLU A 337 17.32 -35.06 5.09
CA GLU A 337 17.66 -33.67 4.70
C GLU A 337 16.48 -32.69 4.67
N HIS A 338 15.35 -32.99 5.32
CA HIS A 338 14.19 -32.11 5.26
C HIS A 338 14.07 -31.26 6.52
N GLY A 339 14.53 -30.01 6.45
CA GLY A 339 14.21 -28.97 7.44
C GLY A 339 15.38 -28.07 7.84
N ASN A 340 16.53 -28.67 8.18
CA ASN A 340 17.67 -27.89 8.73
C ASN A 340 18.56 -27.25 7.67
N HIS A 341 18.46 -27.64 6.40
CA HIS A 341 19.33 -27.13 5.33
C HIS A 341 18.99 -25.73 4.83
N TYR A 342 17.76 -25.26 5.06
CA TYR A 342 17.37 -23.90 4.67
C TYR A 342 17.84 -22.82 5.66
N PHE A 343 18.30 -23.18 6.86
CA PHE A 343 18.50 -22.25 7.98
C PHE A 343 19.87 -22.27 8.68
N SER A 344 20.82 -23.11 8.28
CA SER A 344 22.18 -23.01 8.81
C SER A 344 23.13 -22.33 7.84
N ASP A 345 23.76 -21.24 8.31
CA ASP A 345 24.89 -20.55 7.69
C ASP A 345 25.81 -21.49 6.89
N ALA A 346 26.06 -21.13 5.63
CA ALA A 346 26.93 -21.81 4.66
C ALA A 346 26.43 -23.16 4.12
N GLY A 347 25.37 -23.13 3.33
CA GLY A 347 25.13 -24.10 2.25
C GLY A 347 24.21 -25.27 2.61
N ALA A 348 22.96 -25.16 2.14
CA ALA A 348 22.24 -26.35 1.70
C ALA A 348 23.08 -27.02 0.61
N LYS A 349 23.83 -28.08 0.93
CA LYS A 349 24.68 -28.77 -0.06
C LYS A 349 23.86 -29.34 -1.24
N SER A 350 22.56 -29.53 -1.06
CA SER A 350 21.61 -30.03 -2.06
C SER A 350 20.75 -28.93 -2.73
N SER A 351 20.95 -27.65 -2.41
CA SER A 351 20.21 -26.55 -3.05
C SER A 351 21.16 -25.52 -3.68
N LEU A 352 20.82 -25.06 -4.88
CA LEU A 352 21.62 -24.10 -5.62
C LEU A 352 20.82 -22.82 -5.86
N PRO A 353 21.37 -21.64 -5.53
CA PRO A 353 20.71 -20.39 -5.85
C PRO A 353 20.62 -20.24 -7.38
N VAL A 354 19.46 -19.82 -7.84
CA VAL A 354 19.22 -19.45 -9.24
C VAL A 354 18.62 -18.05 -9.25
N ASN A 355 19.21 -17.18 -10.06
CA ASN A 355 18.55 -15.94 -10.43
C ASN A 355 17.71 -16.25 -11.66
N PHE A 356 16.45 -15.86 -11.64
CA PHE A 356 15.61 -15.97 -12.82
C PHE A 356 15.20 -14.61 -13.35
N GLU A 357 15.11 -14.55 -14.67
CA GLU A 357 14.59 -13.40 -15.39
C GLU A 357 13.09 -13.58 -15.56
N LEU A 358 12.30 -12.64 -15.03
CA LEU A 358 10.88 -12.57 -15.30
C LEU A 358 10.68 -12.12 -16.75
N VAL A 359 9.86 -12.86 -17.48
CA VAL A 359 9.49 -12.54 -18.86
C VAL A 359 8.11 -11.91 -18.80
N ASP A 360 8.03 -10.61 -19.10
CA ASP A 360 6.79 -9.83 -19.11
C ASP A 360 5.82 -10.26 -20.22
#